data_AF-A0A4P6JNT2-F1
#
_entry.id   AF-A0A4P6JNT2-F1
#
_cell.length_a   1.000
_cell.length_b   1.000
_cell.length_c   1.000
_cell.angle_alpha   90.00
_cell.angle_beta   90.00
_cell.angle_gamma   90.00
#
_symmetry.space_group_name_H-M   'P 1'
#
loop_
_entity.id
_entity.type
_entity.pdbx_description
1 polymer ?
#
loop_
_entity_poly.entity_id
_entity_poly.type
_entity_poly.pdbx_seq_one_letter_code
_entity_poly.pdbx_strand_id
1 'polypeptide(L)'
;MATYQVLIQERLNTIGNSGPLQIWMLQFGNYADPQGWLSFYYGKGASYNTLNYGLSKGKLGAAQQAVQQELQQADTNLNPQQRTQQYNDAELKLANDVAWLPLFQTELQVLVNPKLQNFPLSPVGLIEPDAWSKMYFVQ
;
A
#
# COMPACT_ATOMS: atom_id res chain seq x y z
N MET A 1 17.13 10.40 20.99
CA MET A 1 16.50 9.88 19.76
C MET A 1 15.18 9.27 20.15
N ALA A 2 14.08 9.59 19.45
CA ALA A 2 12.82 8.87 19.65
C ALA A 2 13.02 7.39 19.28
N THR A 3 12.45 6.48 20.06
CA THR A 3 12.47 5.05 19.72
C THR A 3 11.53 4.79 18.54
N TYR A 4 11.74 3.70 17.81
CA TYR A 4 10.85 3.30 16.71
C TYR A 4 9.37 3.24 17.13
N GLN A 5 9.09 2.79 18.35
CA GLN A 5 7.73 2.72 18.89
C GLN A 5 7.10 4.09 19.12
N VAL A 6 7.90 5.09 19.54
CA VAL A 6 7.41 6.47 19.69
C VAL A 6 7.00 7.03 18.33
N LEU A 7 7.80 6.80 17.27
CA LEU A 7 7.48 7.26 15.92
C LEU A 7 6.23 6.60 15.33
N ILE A 8 5.97 5.31 15.64
CA ILE A 8 4.72 4.65 15.26
C ILE A 8 3.55 5.34 15.95
N GLN A 9 3.63 5.54 17.25
CA GLN A 9 2.52 6.14 18.01
C GLN A 9 2.25 7.59 17.55
N GLU A 10 3.31 8.38 17.33
CA GLU A 10 3.19 9.73 16.81
C GLU A 10 2.54 9.77 15.42
N ARG A 11 2.87 8.82 14.54
CA ARG A 11 2.22 8.67 13.23
C ARG A 11 0.73 8.41 13.37
N LEU A 12 0.34 7.45 14.21
CA LEU A 12 -1.06 7.13 14.45
C LEU A 12 -1.83 8.32 15.04
N ASN A 13 -1.18 9.09 15.90
CA ASN A 13 -1.76 10.32 16.47
C ASN A 13 -1.98 11.42 15.44
N THR A 14 -1.35 11.37 14.27
CA THR A 14 -1.59 12.32 13.17
C THR A 14 -2.89 12.05 12.42
N ILE A 15 -3.48 10.86 12.53
CA ILE A 15 -4.64 10.46 11.72
C ILE A 15 -5.82 11.40 11.99
N GLY A 16 -6.20 12.20 10.99
CA GLY A 16 -7.27 13.20 11.07
C GLY A 16 -6.99 14.37 12.01
N ASN A 17 -5.77 14.52 12.51
CA ASN A 17 -5.40 15.48 13.54
C ASN A 17 -4.11 16.24 13.18
N SER A 18 -3.93 17.42 13.78
CA SER A 18 -2.62 18.09 13.76
C SER A 18 -1.69 17.36 14.71
N GLY A 19 -0.97 16.37 14.19
CA GLY A 19 0.01 15.60 14.95
C GLY A 19 1.43 16.18 14.87
N PRO A 20 2.37 15.66 15.68
CA PRO A 20 3.74 16.17 15.71
C PRO A 20 4.55 15.83 14.44
N LEU A 21 4.17 14.76 13.72
CA LEU A 21 4.85 14.36 12.50
C LEU A 21 4.21 15.00 11.27
N GLN A 22 5.03 15.59 10.42
CA GLN A 22 4.62 16.13 9.13
C GLN A 22 4.98 15.20 7.97
N ILE A 23 6.04 14.39 8.13
CA ILE A 23 6.52 13.42 7.16
C ILE A 23 6.97 12.18 7.94
N TRP A 24 6.67 11.00 7.41
CA TRP A 24 7.14 9.71 7.91
C TRP A 24 7.32 8.74 6.75
N MET A 25 8.15 7.72 6.96
CA MET A 25 8.34 6.66 5.98
C MET A 25 7.21 5.62 6.07
N LEU A 26 6.84 5.10 4.91
CA LEU A 26 5.93 3.98 4.75
C LEU A 26 6.54 2.96 3.80
N GLN A 27 6.09 1.72 3.96
CA GLN A 27 6.32 0.65 3.02
C GLN A 27 4.95 0.08 2.65
N PHE A 28 4.74 -0.16 1.36
CA PHE A 28 3.54 -0.79 0.86
C PHE A 28 3.91 -2.15 0.26
N GLY A 29 3.03 -3.12 0.43
CA GLY A 29 3.11 -4.43 -0.20
C GLY A 29 1.74 -5.07 -0.16
N ASN A 30 1.21 -5.44 -1.32
CA ASN A 30 -0.09 -6.11 -1.42
C ASN A 30 -0.14 -7.06 -2.62
N TYR A 31 -1.23 -7.82 -2.76
CA TYR A 31 -1.46 -8.65 -3.94
C TYR A 31 -1.56 -7.80 -5.23
N ALA A 32 -1.40 -8.44 -6.39
CA ALA A 32 -1.33 -7.79 -7.70
C ALA A 32 -2.71 -7.30 -8.20
N ASP A 33 -3.33 -6.40 -7.45
CA ASP A 33 -4.59 -5.75 -7.79
C ASP A 33 -4.57 -4.28 -7.30
N PRO A 34 -4.91 -3.29 -8.15
CA PRO A 34 -4.86 -1.88 -7.78
C PRO A 34 -5.66 -1.50 -6.52
N GLN A 35 -6.73 -2.21 -6.18
CA GLN A 35 -7.47 -2.00 -4.93
C GLN A 35 -6.57 -2.12 -3.71
N GLY A 36 -5.71 -3.14 -3.70
CA GLY A 36 -4.81 -3.40 -2.58
C GLY A 36 -3.74 -2.32 -2.41
N TRP A 37 -3.36 -1.65 -3.49
CA TRP A 37 -2.34 -0.60 -3.50
C TRP A 37 -2.92 0.79 -3.29
N LEU A 38 -4.14 1.05 -3.76
CA LEU A 38 -4.76 2.37 -3.72
C LEU A 38 -5.85 2.46 -2.66
N SER A 39 -6.90 1.66 -2.77
CA SER A 39 -8.09 1.77 -1.90
C SER A 39 -7.79 1.52 -0.43
N PHE A 40 -6.88 0.60 -0.11
CA PHE A 40 -6.50 0.30 1.28
C PHE A 40 -5.72 1.44 1.96
N TYR A 41 -4.98 2.23 1.20
CA TYR A 41 -4.09 3.27 1.72
C TYR A 41 -4.65 4.69 1.57
N TYR A 42 -5.51 4.93 0.59
CA TYR A 42 -6.04 6.27 0.31
C TYR A 42 -7.55 6.35 0.44
N GLY A 43 -8.26 5.22 0.49
CA GLY A 43 -9.71 5.17 0.58
C GLY A 43 -10.27 5.83 1.85
N LYS A 44 -11.52 6.29 1.76
CA LYS A 44 -12.23 6.89 2.90
C LYS A 44 -12.50 5.83 3.95
N GLY A 45 -11.98 6.05 5.17
CA GLY A 45 -12.13 5.10 6.28
C GLY A 45 -11.30 3.82 6.13
N ALA A 46 -10.40 3.75 5.14
CA ALA A 46 -9.54 2.60 4.96
C ALA A 46 -8.55 2.47 6.13
N SER A 47 -8.36 1.24 6.63
CA SER A 47 -7.57 0.98 7.84
C SER A 47 -6.09 1.38 7.72
N TYR A 48 -5.56 1.44 6.49
CA TYR A 48 -4.18 1.83 6.23
C TYR A 48 -4.02 3.26 5.69
N ASN A 49 -5.09 4.08 5.71
CA ASN A 49 -5.00 5.52 5.43
C ASN A 49 -4.38 6.28 6.62
N THR A 50 -3.13 5.92 6.88
CA THR A 50 -2.21 6.57 7.81
C THR A 50 -1.53 7.77 7.18
N LEU A 51 -1.80 8.04 5.89
CA LEU A 51 -1.28 9.13 5.06
C LEU A 51 -2.09 10.43 5.19
N ASN A 52 -3.23 10.38 5.89
CA ASN A 52 -4.16 11.50 6.03
C ASN A 52 -4.82 11.98 4.74
N TYR A 53 -4.79 11.17 3.67
CA TYR A 53 -5.40 11.55 2.40
C TYR A 53 -6.91 11.69 2.56
N GLY A 54 -7.47 12.85 2.20
CA GLY A 54 -8.89 13.15 2.36
C GLY A 54 -9.36 13.40 3.80
N LEU A 55 -8.45 13.45 4.79
CA LEU A 55 -8.80 13.71 6.20
C LEU A 55 -8.71 15.20 6.58
N SER A 56 -8.10 16.03 5.74
CA SER A 56 -8.00 17.47 5.98
C SER A 56 -9.38 18.16 5.91
N LYS A 57 -9.55 19.26 6.66
CA LYS A 57 -10.76 20.10 6.57
C LYS A 57 -10.59 21.13 5.46
N GLY A 58 -11.67 21.45 4.75
CA GLY A 58 -11.71 22.49 3.73
C GLY A 58 -11.62 21.96 2.29
N LYS A 59 -11.26 22.84 1.34
CA LYS A 59 -11.34 22.57 -0.10
C LYS A 59 -10.42 21.41 -0.55
N LEU A 60 -9.20 21.35 -0.02
CA LEU A 60 -8.25 20.28 -0.36
C LEU A 60 -8.79 18.91 0.05
N GLY A 61 -9.22 18.75 1.29
CA GLY A 61 -9.82 17.51 1.77
C GLY A 61 -11.07 17.11 1.00
N ALA A 62 -11.92 18.08 0.61
CA ALA A 62 -13.08 17.81 -0.23
C ALA A 62 -12.70 17.28 -1.63
N ALA A 63 -11.66 17.83 -2.25
CA ALA A 63 -11.14 17.34 -3.53
C ALA A 63 -10.57 15.92 -3.41
N GLN A 64 -9.76 15.66 -2.37
CA GLN A 64 -9.21 14.33 -2.09
C GLN A 64 -10.31 13.30 -1.78
N GLN A 65 -11.39 13.71 -1.10
CA GLN A 65 -12.55 12.85 -0.86
C GLN A 65 -13.31 12.50 -2.14
N ALA A 66 -13.25 13.33 -3.20
CA ALA A 66 -13.79 12.95 -4.50
C ALA A 66 -12.98 11.80 -5.13
N VAL A 67 -11.64 11.85 -5.03
CA VAL A 67 -10.77 10.73 -5.46
C VAL A 67 -11.08 9.46 -4.66
N GLN A 68 -11.34 9.58 -3.35
CA GLN A 68 -11.77 8.45 -2.52
C GLN A 68 -13.08 7.80 -3.01
N GLN A 69 -14.01 8.60 -3.54
CA GLN A 69 -15.25 8.07 -4.12
C GLN A 69 -14.99 7.34 -5.44
N GLU A 70 -14.08 7.85 -6.27
CA GLU A 70 -13.68 7.18 -7.51
C GLU A 70 -13.02 5.81 -7.24
N LEU A 71 -12.17 5.72 -6.21
CA LEU A 71 -11.60 4.45 -5.75
C LEU A 71 -12.70 3.45 -5.36
N GLN A 72 -13.74 3.88 -4.63
CA GLN A 72 -14.86 3.03 -4.26
C GLN A 72 -15.71 2.58 -5.47
N GLN A 73 -15.84 3.43 -6.48
CA GLN A 73 -16.49 3.05 -7.74
C GLN A 73 -15.68 1.99 -8.48
N ALA A 74 -14.35 2.13 -8.53
CA ALA A 74 -13.46 1.14 -9.13
C ALA A 74 -13.51 -0.20 -8.36
N ASP A 75 -13.57 -0.17 -7.03
CA ASP A 75 -13.65 -1.36 -6.17
C ASP A 75 -14.87 -2.24 -6.47
N THR A 76 -15.97 -1.64 -6.94
CA THR A 76 -17.24 -2.35 -7.20
C THR A 76 -17.49 -2.61 -8.69
N ASN A 77 -16.61 -2.14 -9.58
CA ASN A 77 -16.76 -2.31 -11.01
C ASN A 77 -16.33 -3.72 -11.46
N LEU A 78 -17.26 -4.51 -11.97
CA LEU A 78 -16.98 -5.88 -12.43
C LEU A 78 -16.41 -5.94 -13.86
N ASN A 79 -16.39 -4.83 -14.60
CA ASN A 79 -15.77 -4.76 -15.92
C ASN A 79 -14.26 -4.49 -15.78
N PRO A 80 -13.38 -5.43 -16.14
CA PRO A 80 -11.94 -5.30 -15.88
C PRO A 80 -11.29 -4.12 -16.57
N GLN A 81 -11.68 -3.82 -17.82
CA GLN A 81 -11.09 -2.72 -18.60
C GLN A 81 -11.49 -1.37 -18.02
N GLN A 82 -12.77 -1.18 -17.70
CA GLN A 82 -13.26 0.06 -17.08
C GLN A 82 -12.68 0.23 -15.67
N ARG A 83 -12.63 -0.84 -14.88
CA ARG A 83 -12.01 -0.84 -13.55
C ARG A 83 -10.55 -0.43 -13.60
N THR A 84 -9.78 -0.98 -14.55
CA THR A 84 -8.38 -0.62 -14.76
C THR A 84 -8.25 0.87 -15.09
N GLN A 85 -9.08 1.38 -16.00
CA GLN A 85 -9.07 2.81 -16.34
C GLN A 85 -9.39 3.70 -15.12
N GLN A 86 -10.40 3.32 -14.33
CA GLN A 86 -10.78 4.07 -13.12
C GLN A 86 -9.63 4.14 -12.11
N TYR A 87 -8.90 3.05 -11.90
CA TYR A 87 -7.74 3.09 -11.01
C TYR A 87 -6.58 3.90 -11.59
N ASN A 88 -6.29 3.81 -12.88
CA ASN A 88 -5.25 4.62 -13.51
C ASN A 88 -5.57 6.12 -13.37
N ASP A 89 -6.83 6.51 -13.56
CA ASP A 89 -7.28 7.89 -13.40
C ASP A 89 -7.16 8.36 -11.95
N ALA A 90 -7.53 7.51 -10.98
CA ALA A 90 -7.40 7.80 -9.56
C ALA A 90 -5.92 7.88 -9.13
N GLU A 91 -5.06 6.98 -9.60
CA GLU A 91 -3.62 6.99 -9.33
C GLU A 91 -2.97 8.28 -9.81
N LEU A 92 -3.31 8.75 -11.02
CA LEU A 92 -2.79 10.02 -11.53
C LEU A 92 -3.22 11.20 -10.64
N LYS A 93 -4.45 11.21 -10.13
CA LYS A 93 -4.92 12.24 -9.19
C LYS A 93 -4.18 12.17 -7.86
N LEU A 94 -3.95 10.98 -7.32
CA LEU A 94 -3.14 10.78 -6.11
C LEU A 94 -1.70 11.28 -6.30
N ALA A 95 -1.10 11.01 -7.46
CA ALA A 95 0.23 11.49 -7.81
C ALA A 95 0.28 13.03 -7.92
N ASN A 96 -0.72 13.63 -8.58
CA ASN A 96 -0.84 15.09 -8.68
C ASN A 96 -1.04 15.77 -7.33
N ASP A 97 -1.73 15.11 -6.39
CA ASP A 97 -1.92 15.58 -5.02
C ASP A 97 -0.69 15.35 -4.13
N VAL A 98 0.33 14.66 -4.64
CA VAL A 98 1.51 14.22 -3.88
C VAL A 98 1.07 13.43 -2.63
N ALA A 99 0.13 12.51 -2.82
CA ALA A 99 -0.40 11.67 -1.74
C ALA A 99 0.68 10.78 -1.10
N TRP A 100 1.76 10.49 -1.84
CA TRP A 100 3.01 9.95 -1.33
C TRP A 100 4.19 10.48 -2.14
N LEU A 101 5.40 10.33 -1.59
CA LEU A 101 6.66 10.58 -2.30
C LEU A 101 7.36 9.24 -2.54
N PRO A 102 7.35 8.70 -3.77
CA PRO A 102 8.06 7.46 -4.08
C PRO A 102 9.56 7.64 -3.86
N LEU A 103 10.16 6.75 -3.06
CA LEU A 103 11.62 6.74 -2.85
C LEU A 103 12.29 5.70 -3.74
N PHE A 104 11.77 4.47 -3.73
CA PHE A 104 12.27 3.35 -4.52
C PHE A 104 11.22 2.24 -4.55
N GLN A 105 11.35 1.34 -5.51
CA GLN A 105 10.70 0.03 -5.52
C GLN A 105 11.74 -1.02 -5.11
N THR A 106 11.38 -1.89 -4.17
CA THR A 106 12.31 -2.89 -3.64
C THR A 106 12.47 -4.05 -4.61
N GLU A 107 13.71 -4.46 -4.86
CA GLU A 107 14.03 -5.75 -5.48
C GLU A 107 14.30 -6.79 -4.38
N LEU A 108 13.74 -7.98 -4.53
CA LEU A 108 14.00 -9.11 -3.63
C LEU A 108 15.14 -9.95 -4.19
N GLN A 109 16.27 -9.95 -3.48
CA GLN A 109 17.39 -10.85 -3.75
C GLN A 109 17.46 -11.89 -2.63
N VAL A 110 17.52 -13.17 -2.98
CA VAL A 110 17.66 -14.24 -2.00
C VAL A 110 18.88 -15.11 -2.32
N LEU A 111 19.60 -15.50 -1.28
CA LEU A 111 20.65 -16.51 -1.36
C LEU A 111 20.06 -17.84 -0.88
N VAL A 112 19.88 -18.78 -1.80
CA VAL A 112 19.33 -20.11 -1.50
C VAL A 112 20.48 -21.11 -1.44
N ASN A 113 20.49 -21.95 -0.39
CA ASN A 113 21.43 -23.06 -0.31
C ASN A 113 21.21 -23.99 -1.53
N PRO A 114 22.25 -24.35 -2.31
CA PRO A 114 22.07 -25.20 -3.49
C PRO A 114 21.49 -26.59 -3.20
N LYS A 115 21.57 -27.05 -1.94
CA LYS A 115 20.92 -28.30 -1.51
C LYS A 115 19.43 -28.16 -1.24
N LEU A 116 18.92 -26.94 -1.02
CA LEU A 116 17.49 -26.68 -0.82
C LEU A 116 16.79 -26.70 -2.18
N GLN A 117 15.93 -27.70 -2.38
CA GLN A 117 15.15 -27.88 -3.60
C GLN A 117 13.78 -27.22 -3.46
N ASN A 118 13.24 -26.80 -4.61
CA ASN A 118 11.89 -26.24 -4.76
C ASN A 118 11.57 -25.02 -3.90
N PHE A 119 12.57 -24.20 -3.56
CA PHE A 119 12.32 -22.92 -2.90
C PHE A 119 11.58 -21.97 -3.87
N PRO A 120 10.34 -21.54 -3.57
CA PRO A 120 9.60 -20.65 -4.46
C PRO A 120 10.06 -19.20 -4.31
N LEU A 121 10.15 -18.48 -5.43
CA LEU A 121 10.26 -17.02 -5.44
C LEU A 121 8.92 -16.43 -5.84
N SER A 122 8.19 -15.90 -4.85
CA SER A 122 6.92 -15.22 -5.09
C SER A 122 7.13 -13.73 -5.33
N PRO A 123 6.39 -13.10 -6.27
CA PRO A 123 6.42 -11.65 -6.48
C PRO A 123 6.11 -10.81 -5.24
N VAL A 124 5.37 -11.37 -4.26
CA VAL A 124 5.06 -10.69 -2.99
C VAL A 124 5.98 -11.10 -1.83
N GLY A 125 7.02 -11.90 -2.12
CA GLY A 125 8.01 -12.33 -1.12
C GLY A 125 7.46 -13.28 -0.05
N LEU A 126 6.31 -13.92 -0.29
CA LEU A 126 5.68 -14.88 0.61
C LEU A 126 5.79 -16.30 0.05
N ILE A 127 6.02 -17.28 0.93
CA ILE A 127 5.96 -18.70 0.57
C ILE A 127 4.50 -19.15 0.73
N GLU A 128 3.89 -19.59 -0.37
CA GLU A 128 2.52 -20.08 -0.38
C GLU A 128 2.36 -21.32 0.51
N PRO A 129 1.22 -21.50 1.21
CA PRO A 129 1.02 -22.60 2.15
C PRO A 129 1.32 -23.99 1.58
N ASP A 130 0.99 -24.24 0.31
CA ASP A 130 1.19 -25.52 -0.36
C ASP A 130 2.67 -25.78 -0.72
N ALA A 131 3.44 -24.71 -0.96
CA ALA A 131 4.85 -24.79 -1.32
C ALA A 131 5.74 -25.29 -0.18
N TRP A 132 5.36 -25.04 1.08
CA TRP A 132 6.10 -25.53 2.25
C TRP A 132 6.31 -27.04 2.24
N SER A 133 5.30 -27.81 1.80
CA SER A 133 5.37 -29.27 1.73
C SER A 133 6.30 -29.82 0.64
N LYS A 134 6.69 -28.96 -0.33
CA LYS A 134 7.46 -29.33 -1.51
C LYS A 134 8.94 -28.97 -1.38
N MET A 135 9.31 -28.22 -0.34
CA MET A 135 10.67 -27.79 -0.04
C MET A 135 11.43 -28.85 0.76
N TYR A 136 12.62 -29.22 0.31
CA TYR A 136 13.45 -30.22 1.01
C TYR A 136 14.94 -30.04 0.72
N PHE A 137 15.80 -30.58 1.59
CA PHE A 137 17.24 -30.66 1.35
C PHE A 137 17.60 -31.99 0.71
N VAL A 138 18.41 -31.96 -0.35
CA VAL A 138 19.14 -33.16 -0.83
C VAL A 138 20.38 -33.40 0.03
N GLN A 139 20.76 -34.68 0.18
CA GLN A 139 21.96 -35.08 0.94
C GLN A 139 23.24 -34.62 0.24
#